data_AF-Q9PCB9-F1
#
_entry.id   AF-Q9PCB9-F1
#
_cell.length_a   1.000
_cell.length_b   1.000
_cell.length_c   1.000
_cell.angle_alpha   90.00
_cell.angle_beta   90.00
_cell.angle_gamma   90.00
#
_symmetry.space_group_name_H-M   'P 1'
#
loop_
_entity.id
_entity.type
_entity.pdbx_description
1 polymer ?
#
loop_
_entity_poly.entity_id
_entity_poly.type
_entity_poly.pdbx_seq_one_letter_code
_entity_poly.pdbx_strand_id
1 'polypeptide(L)'
;MEMIQRGDLVTVSLQGDYGKPRPALIVQSDLLTELDSVALCPVTSDLRNAIFRVTVEPTAANGLRTLSQVMVDKISTLPRNKISEPFGRLNDERMKAIERALLLIIGII
;
A
#
# COMPACT_ATOMS: atom_id res chain seq x y z
N MET A 1 14.86 -12.21 7.93
CA MET A 1 14.04 -11.25 7.18
C MET A 1 12.71 -11.18 7.89
N GLU A 2 12.33 -10.01 8.38
CA GLU A 2 10.99 -9.80 8.93
C GLU A 2 9.96 -10.11 7.83
N MET A 3 8.93 -10.88 8.16
CA MET A 3 7.90 -11.21 7.18
C MET A 3 7.13 -9.94 6.85
N ILE A 4 7.07 -9.58 5.57
CA ILE A 4 6.21 -8.52 5.05
C ILE A 4 4.75 -8.87 5.39
N GLN A 5 4.07 -7.96 6.09
CA GLN A 5 2.71 -8.12 6.58
C GLN A 5 1.75 -7.09 6.01
N ARG A 6 0.47 -7.41 6.12
CA ARG A 6 -0.62 -6.51 5.79
C ARG A 6 -0.55 -5.22 6.60
N GLY A 7 -0.57 -4.09 5.90
CA GLY A 7 -0.47 -2.76 6.47
C GLY A 7 0.95 -2.19 6.49
N ASP A 8 1.97 -2.98 6.16
CA ASP A 8 3.33 -2.51 6.02
C ASP A 8 3.45 -1.55 4.83
N LEU A 9 4.29 -0.53 5.01
CA LEU A 9 4.74 0.37 3.98
C LEU A 9 6.14 -0.01 3.54
N VAL A 10 6.29 -0.23 2.24
CA VAL A 10 7.51 -0.70 1.59
C VAL A 10 7.86 0.21 0.43
N THR A 11 9.12 0.21 0.00
CA THR A 11 9.53 0.84 -1.26
C THR A 11 9.52 -0.18 -2.38
N VAL A 12 8.90 0.17 -3.52
CA VAL A 12 8.83 -0.69 -4.71
C VAL A 12 9.11 0.10 -5.98
N SER A 13 9.57 -0.60 -7.01
CA SER A 13 9.65 -0.08 -8.38
C SER A 13 8.72 -0.90 -9.28
N LEU A 14 7.60 -0.30 -9.66
CA LEU A 14 6.61 -0.93 -10.53
C LEU A 14 6.97 -0.67 -12.00
N GLN A 15 6.68 -1.59 -12.90
CA GLN A 15 6.92 -1.36 -14.34
C GLN A 15 5.98 -0.28 -14.91
N GLY A 16 6.38 0.36 -16.02
CA GLY A 16 5.62 1.44 -16.68
C GLY A 16 5.83 2.83 -16.04
N ASP A 17 4.78 3.66 -16.00
CA ASP A 17 4.80 5.03 -15.47
C ASP A 17 5.22 5.13 -13.99
N TYR A 18 5.32 4.00 -13.30
CA TYR A 18 5.66 3.89 -11.89
C TYR A 18 7.09 3.40 -11.62
N GLY A 19 7.98 3.41 -12.63
CA GLY A 19 9.36 2.86 -12.60
C GLY A 19 10.31 3.43 -11.55
N LYS A 20 10.03 4.62 -11.01
CA LYS A 20 10.81 5.18 -9.90
C LYS A 20 10.45 4.50 -8.58
N PRO A 21 11.44 4.21 -7.71
CA PRO A 21 11.18 3.73 -6.35
C PRO A 21 10.17 4.64 -5.66
N ARG A 22 9.08 4.05 -5.16
CA ARG A 22 8.02 4.78 -4.46
C ARG A 22 7.46 3.95 -3.32
N PRO A 23 6.88 4.61 -2.30
CA PRO A 23 6.17 3.90 -1.26
C PRO A 23 4.96 3.12 -1.80
N ALA A 24 4.68 1.97 -1.19
CA ALA A 24 3.51 1.15 -1.42
C ALA A 24 3.03 0.51 -0.12
N LEU A 25 1.72 0.34 0.01
CA LEU A 25 1.06 -0.32 1.13
C LEU A 25 0.78 -1.78 0.78
N ILE A 26 1.18 -2.71 1.63
CA ILE A 26 0.81 -4.12 1.52
C ILE A 26 -0.65 -4.31 1.95
N VAL A 27 -1.47 -4.89 1.07
CA VAL A 27 -2.90 -5.11 1.32
C VAL A 27 -3.30 -6.59 1.36
N GLN A 28 -2.41 -7.49 0.89
CA GLN A 28 -2.61 -8.93 0.93
C GLN A 28 -2.80 -9.45 2.36
N SER A 29 -3.68 -10.43 2.53
CA SER A 29 -3.89 -11.11 3.81
C SER A 29 -2.62 -11.84 4.27
N ASP A 30 -2.32 -11.75 5.56
CA ASP A 30 -1.24 -12.49 6.21
C ASP A 30 -1.47 -14.01 6.22
N LEU A 31 -2.68 -14.47 5.86
CA LEU A 31 -2.98 -15.90 5.69
C LEU A 31 -2.46 -16.47 4.36
N LEU A 32 -2.02 -15.62 3.43
CA LEU A 32 -1.56 -16.00 2.09
C LEU A 32 -0.03 -15.93 1.96
N THR A 33 0.69 -16.43 2.97
CA THR A 33 2.16 -16.41 3.00
C THR A 33 2.80 -17.30 1.94
N GLU A 34 2.12 -18.37 1.53
CA GLU A 34 2.61 -19.36 0.56
C GLU A 34 2.65 -18.83 -0.90
N LEU A 35 2.01 -17.70 -1.19
CA LEU A 35 2.04 -17.11 -2.53
C LEU A 35 3.38 -16.40 -2.80
N ASP A 36 3.96 -16.63 -3.99
CA ASP A 36 5.23 -16.02 -4.42
C ASP A 36 5.16 -14.51 -4.69
N SER A 37 3.95 -13.97 -4.79
CA SER A 37 3.69 -12.54 -5.00
C SER A 37 2.82 -11.96 -3.89
N VAL A 38 2.89 -10.64 -3.76
CA VAL A 38 2.15 -9.87 -2.76
C VAL A 38 1.34 -8.77 -3.43
N ALA A 39 0.06 -8.69 -3.09
CA ALA A 39 -0.81 -7.58 -3.48
C ALA A 39 -0.53 -6.33 -2.65
N LEU A 40 -0.37 -5.20 -3.35
CA LEU A 40 -0.06 -3.89 -2.77
C LEU A 40 -0.77 -2.76 -3.50
N CYS A 41 -0.83 -1.60 -2.85
CA CYS A 41 -1.32 -0.35 -3.43
C CYS A 41 -0.20 0.70 -3.40
N PRO A 42 0.14 1.34 -4.54
CA PRO A 42 1.09 2.44 -4.56
C PRO A 42 0.63 3.61 -3.68
N VAL A 43 1.58 4.38 -3.18
CA VAL A 43 1.33 5.62 -2.43
C VAL A 43 1.93 6.79 -3.19
N THR A 44 1.24 7.92 -3.18
CA THR A 44 1.65 9.14 -3.87
C THR A 44 1.43 10.38 -3.03
N SER A 45 2.31 11.37 -3.15
CA SER A 45 2.09 12.72 -2.63
C SER A 45 1.36 13.63 -3.63
N ASP A 46 1.09 13.16 -4.85
CA ASP A 46 0.20 13.83 -5.82
C ASP A 46 -1.26 13.61 -5.41
N LEU A 47 -1.76 14.53 -4.57
CA LEU A 47 -3.08 14.45 -3.97
C LEU A 47 -4.16 14.77 -5.00
N ARG A 48 -5.21 13.95 -5.02
CA ARG A 48 -6.40 14.18 -5.86
C ARG A 48 -7.67 14.16 -5.03
N ASN A 49 -8.66 14.92 -5.48
CA ASN A 49 -10.00 14.85 -4.93
C ASN A 49 -10.71 13.60 -5.48
N ALA A 50 -10.42 12.45 -4.87
CA ALA A 50 -10.97 11.15 -5.24
C ALA A 50 -11.45 10.44 -3.96
N ILE A 51 -12.75 10.19 -3.87
CA ILE A 51 -13.42 9.65 -2.66
C ILE A 51 -12.81 8.32 -2.18
N PHE A 52 -12.29 7.51 -3.10
CA PHE A 52 -11.69 6.22 -2.80
C PHE A 52 -10.21 6.30 -2.37
N ARG A 53 -9.51 7.42 -2.60
CA ARG A 53 -8.10 7.54 -2.22
C ARG A 53 -7.97 7.91 -0.75
N VAL A 54 -7.47 6.98 0.04
CA VAL A 54 -7.29 7.18 1.48
C VAL A 54 -6.08 8.07 1.73
N THR A 55 -6.33 9.26 2.27
CA THR A 55 -5.30 10.19 2.73
C THR A 55 -4.63 9.69 4.02
N VAL A 56 -3.31 9.80 4.06
CA VAL A 56 -2.45 9.40 5.18
C VAL A 56 -1.50 10.54 5.51
N GLU A 57 -1.58 11.02 6.74
CA GLU A 57 -0.63 11.98 7.31
C GLU A 57 0.72 11.30 7.64
N PRO A 58 1.86 11.98 7.49
CA PRO A 58 3.15 11.45 7.88
C PRO A 58 3.24 11.27 9.40
N THR A 59 3.76 10.13 9.84
CA THR A 59 4.00 9.84 11.26
C THR A 59 5.31 9.08 11.43
N ALA A 60 5.87 9.07 12.65
CA ALA A 60 7.04 8.27 12.96
C ALA A 60 6.81 6.76 12.70
N ALA A 61 5.58 6.27 12.96
CA ALA A 61 5.24 4.86 12.80
C ALA A 61 5.09 4.44 11.32
N ASN A 62 4.58 5.32 10.46
CA ASN A 62 4.39 5.01 9.04
C ASN A 62 5.59 5.42 8.16
N GLY A 63 6.50 6.25 8.66
CA GLY A 63 7.73 6.64 7.97
C GLY A 63 7.53 7.50 6.71
N LEU A 64 6.31 7.93 6.41
CA LEU A 64 6.04 8.88 5.33
C LEU A 64 6.59 10.27 5.69
N ARG A 65 7.03 11.02 4.67
CA ARG A 65 7.63 12.36 4.87
C ARG A 65 6.68 13.51 4.56
N THR A 66 5.62 13.24 3.80
CA THR A 66 4.65 14.22 3.34
C THR A 66 3.25 13.63 3.36
N LEU A 67 2.24 14.49 3.39
CA LEU A 67 0.85 14.09 3.15
C LEU A 67 0.76 13.27 1.86
N SER A 68 0.14 12.10 1.95
CA SER A 68 0.12 11.14 0.85
C SER A 68 -1.25 10.47 0.74
N GLN A 69 -1.52 9.87 -0.41
CA GLN A 69 -2.70 9.06 -0.67
C GLN A 69 -2.31 7.65 -1.09
N VAL A 70 -3.02 6.67 -0.54
CA VAL A 70 -2.96 5.29 -1.03
C VAL A 70 -3.84 5.18 -2.28
N MET A 71 -3.24 4.75 -3.39
CA MET A 71 -3.88 4.62 -4.70
C MET A 71 -4.56 3.25 -4.80
N VAL A 72 -5.66 3.06 -4.07
CA VAL A 72 -6.44 1.80 -4.09
C VAL A 72 -7.03 1.48 -5.47
N ASP A 73 -7.09 2.45 -6.38
CA ASP A 73 -7.44 2.28 -7.80
C ASP A 73 -6.33 1.63 -8.65
N LYS A 74 -5.14 1.43 -8.06
CA LYS A 74 -3.94 0.91 -8.72
C LYS A 74 -3.37 -0.32 -8.00
N ILE A 75 -4.25 -1.20 -7.53
CA ILE A 75 -3.84 -2.49 -6.93
C ILE A 75 -2.93 -3.22 -7.91
N SER A 76 -1.79 -3.68 -7.42
CA SER A 76 -0.80 -4.41 -8.21
C SER A 76 -0.22 -5.56 -7.41
N THR A 77 0.39 -6.52 -8.09
CA THR A 77 1.10 -7.64 -7.48
C THR A 77 2.56 -7.61 -7.89
N LEU A 78 3.44 -7.83 -6.93
CA LEU A 78 4.88 -7.97 -7.18
C LEU A 78 5.42 -9.25 -6.57
N PRO A 79 6.40 -9.91 -7.22
CA PRO A 79 7.18 -10.98 -6.59
C PRO A 79 7.78 -10.51 -5.26
N ARG A 80 7.75 -11.36 -4.23
CA ARG A 80 8.27 -11.02 -2.89
C ARG A 80 9.72 -10.51 -2.92
N ASN A 81 10.56 -11.07 -3.78
CA ASN A 81 11.96 -10.67 -3.94
C ASN A 81 12.17 -9.29 -4.57
N LYS A 82 11.11 -8.63 -5.07
CA LYS A 82 11.14 -7.24 -5.57
C LYS A 82 10.62 -6.23 -4.55
N ILE A 83 10.25 -6.68 -3.36
CA ILE A 83 9.73 -5.84 -2.28
C ILE A 83 10.86 -5.59 -1.29
N SER A 84 11.09 -4.31 -0.97
CA SER A 84 12.05 -3.94 0.07
C SER A 84 11.54 -4.31 1.47
N GLU A 85 12.42 -4.21 2.46
CA GLU A 85 12.00 -4.32 3.85
C GLU A 85 10.98 -3.21 4.22
N PRO A 86 10.02 -3.50 5.11
CA PRO A 86 9.10 -2.49 5.61
C PRO A 86 9.85 -1.31 6.25
N PHE A 87 9.46 -0.08 5.90
CA PHE A 87 10.00 1.14 6.52
C PHE A 87 9.04 1.77 7.53
N GLY A 88 7.81 1.25 7.62
CA GLY A 88 6.77 1.72 8.52
C GLY A 88 5.47 0.94 8.31
N ARG A 89 4.43 1.31 9.04
CA ARG A 89 3.11 0.65 8.97
C ARG A 89 1.97 1.64 9.15
N LEU A 90 0.83 1.35 8.54
CA LEU A 90 -0.42 2.04 8.86
C LEU A 90 -1.06 1.48 10.12
N ASN A 91 -1.69 2.37 10.90
CA ASN A 91 -2.49 1.96 12.06
C ASN A 91 -3.83 1.33 11.65
N ASP A 92 -4.50 0.71 12.60
CA ASP A 92 -5.76 -0.02 12.38
C ASP A 92 -6.89 0.87 11.83
N GLU A 93 -6.96 2.12 12.28
CA GLU A 93 -7.99 3.06 11.82
C GLU A 93 -7.83 3.36 10.33
N ARG A 94 -6.59 3.61 9.89
CA ARG A 94 -6.28 3.81 8.47
C ARG A 94 -6.48 2.52 7.68
N MET A 95 -6.11 1.36 8.21
CA MET A 95 -6.36 0.07 7.55
C MET A 95 -7.85 -0.22 7.34
N LYS A 96 -8.73 0.14 8.28
CA LYS A 96 -10.19 0.06 8.09
C LYS A 96 -10.69 0.99 6.98
N ALA A 97 -10.09 2.16 6.80
CA ALA A 97 -10.42 3.03 5.67
C ALA A 97 -9.98 2.42 4.34
N ILE A 98 -8.79 1.80 4.31
CA ILE A 98 -8.27 1.06 3.15
C ILE A 98 -9.19 -0.08 2.76
N GLU A 99 -9.66 -0.88 3.73
CA GLU A 99 -10.59 -1.99 3.48
C GLU A 99 -11.87 -1.53 2.78
N ARG A 100 -12.52 -0.49 3.30
CA ARG A 100 -13.75 0.06 2.70
C ARG A 100 -13.50 0.59 1.29
N ALA A 101 -12.36 1.22 1.08
CA ALA A 101 -12.00 1.75 -0.22
C ALA A 101 -11.69 0.63 -1.23
N LEU A 102 -11.04 -0.46 -0.80
CA LEU A 102 -10.79 -1.64 -1.63
C LEU A 102 -12.11 -2.30 -2.04
N LEU A 103 -13.02 -2.53 -1.08
CA LEU A 103 -14.36 -3.07 -1.33
C LEU A 103 -15.12 -2.26 -2.38
N LEU A 104 -15.11 -0.93 -2.25
CA LEU A 104 -15.71 -0.02 -3.23
C LEU A 104 -15.11 -0.17 -4.63
N ILE A 105 -13.77 -0.20 -4.75
CA ILE A 105 -13.10 -0.27 -6.06
C ILE A 105 -13.32 -1.60 -6.78
N ILE A 106 -13.48 -2.70 -6.04
CA ILE A 106 -13.71 -4.03 -6.63
C ILE A 106 -15.20 -4.39 -6.75
N GLY A 107 -16.12 -3.50 -6.35
CA GLY A 107 -17.56 -3.70 -6.49
C GLY A 107 -18.16 -4.73 -5.53
N ILE A 108 -17.52 -4.97 -4.38
CA ILE A 108 -18.06 -5.81 -3.30
C ILE A 108 -18.63 -4.85 -2.26
N ILE A 109 -19.96 -4.70 -2.21
CA ILE A 109 -20.69 -3.75 -1.35
C ILE A 109 -21.49 -4.50 -0.30
#